data_AF-A0A1B0DDC2-F1
#
_entry.id   AF-A0A1B0DDC2-F1
#
_cell.length_a   1.000
_cell.length_b   1.000
_cell.length_c   1.000
_cell.angle_alpha   90.00
_cell.angle_beta   90.00
_cell.angle_gamma   90.00
#
_symmetry.space_group_name_H-M   'P 1'
#
loop_
_entity.id
_entity.type
_entity.pdbx_description
1 polymer ?
#
loop_
_entity_poly.entity_id
_entity_poly.type
_entity_poly.pdbx_seq_one_letter_code
_entity_poly.pdbx_strand_id
1 'polypeptide(L)'
;MYIGFPGELFLQMLRSLIIPLITTSIILAVASLDISKSKKIGCCSIVFYLASTVVAIQVGLILVATIQPGNFVPDDDNSTIPEHVGPKITISDTFLDLFRNFFPPNWLQATMFLYKTKLHHPPGKTEIPSRNMAF
;
A
#
# COMPACT_ATOMS: atom_id res chain seq x y z
N MET A 1 10.27 17.92 21.13
CA MET A 1 9.25 16.85 21.24
C MET A 1 7.83 17.40 21.45
N TYR A 2 7.62 18.44 22.26
CA TYR A 2 6.26 18.96 22.56
C TYR A 2 5.57 19.82 21.48
N ILE A 3 6.31 20.45 20.56
CA ILE A 3 5.72 21.30 19.51
C ILE A 3 4.88 20.53 18.48
N GLY A 4 5.17 19.24 18.28
CA GLY A 4 4.40 18.36 17.39
C GLY A 4 3.19 17.70 18.06
N PHE A 5 3.07 17.79 19.39
CA PHE A 5 2.01 17.14 20.17
C PHE A 5 0.58 17.54 19.74
N PRO A 6 0.24 18.82 19.49
CA PRO A 6 -1.10 19.16 19.02
C PRO A 6 -1.42 18.59 17.63
N GLY A 7 -0.41 18.47 16.76
CA GLY A 7 -0.55 17.82 15.45
C GLY A 7 -0.79 16.32 15.57
N GLU A 8 -0.11 15.65 16.50
CA GLU A 8 -0.30 14.23 16.77
C GLU A 8 -1.71 13.94 17.32
N LEU A 9 -2.18 14.74 18.29
CA LEU A 9 -3.52 14.62 18.84
C LEU A 9 -4.59 14.84 17.77
N PHE A 10 -4.41 15.84 16.91
CA PHE A 10 -5.31 16.13 15.81
C PHE A 10 -5.39 14.96 14.81
N LEU A 11 -4.25 14.38 14.42
CA LEU A 11 -4.23 13.23 13.52
C LEU A 11 -4.89 11.99 14.13
N GLN A 12 -4.72 11.75 15.44
CA GLN A 12 -5.41 10.65 16.13
C GLN A 12 -6.93 10.84 16.16
N MET A 13 -7.41 12.07 16.38
CA MET A 13 -8.84 12.40 16.31
C MET A 13 -9.41 12.16 14.91
N LEU A 14 -8.74 12.64 13.86
CA LEU A 14 -9.16 12.41 12.48
C LEU A 14 -9.23 10.91 12.17
N ARG A 15 -8.20 10.14 12.55
CA ARG A 15 -8.13 8.70 12.25
C ARG A 15 -9.23 7.89 12.92
N SER A 16 -9.66 8.28 14.13
CA SER A 16 -10.78 7.65 14.84
C SER A 16 -12.13 7.87 14.14
N LEU A 17 -12.32 9.04 13.51
CA LEU A 17 -13.56 9.40 12.82
C LEU A 17 -13.72 8.72 11.46
N ILE A 18 -12.63 8.39 10.79
CA ILE A 18 -12.64 7.84 9.43
C ILE A 18 -13.43 6.52 9.36
N ILE A 19 -13.20 5.58 10.29
CA ILE A 19 -13.82 4.24 10.26
C ILE A 19 -15.37 4.30 10.30
N PRO A 20 -16.01 4.94 11.31
CA PRO A 20 -17.46 5.00 11.38
C PRO A 20 -18.07 5.87 10.28
N LEU A 21 -17.41 6.96 9.87
CA LEU A 21 -17.94 7.88 8.86
C LEU A 21 -17.97 7.22 7.49
N ILE A 22 -16.90 6.56 7.07
CA ILE A 22 -16.85 5.86 5.78
C ILE A 22 -17.89 4.73 5.76
N THR A 23 -17.98 3.93 6.82
CA THR A 23 -18.90 2.79 6.88
C THR A 23 -20.35 3.25 6.76
N THR A 24 -20.77 4.24 7.55
CA THR A 24 -22.14 4.77 7.52
C THR A 24 -22.46 5.48 6.20
N SER A 25 -21.51 6.25 5.67
CA SER A 25 -21.66 6.96 4.39
C SER A 25 -21.84 6.00 3.21
N ILE A 26 -21.05 4.93 3.14
CA ILE A 26 -21.17 3.92 2.07
C ILE A 26 -22.50 3.18 2.18
N ILE A 27 -22.93 2.79 3.38
CA ILE A 27 -24.21 2.09 3.59
C ILE A 27 -25.37 2.97 3.10
N LEU A 28 -25.40 4.25 3.49
CA LEU A 28 -26.45 5.19 3.06
C LEU A 28 -26.43 5.42 1.55
N ALA A 29 -25.24 5.58 0.96
CA ALA A 29 -25.08 5.77 -0.48
C ALA A 29 -25.62 4.56 -1.25
N VAL A 30 -25.27 3.34 -0.84
CA VAL A 30 -25.75 2.12 -1.49
C VAL A 30 -27.25 1.91 -1.28
N ALA A 31 -27.78 2.21 -0.09
CA ALA A 31 -29.20 2.08 0.22
C ALA A 31 -30.09 3.02 -0.59
N SER A 32 -29.57 4.19 -1.00
CA SER A 32 -30.33 5.19 -1.78
C SER A 32 -30.30 4.94 -3.30
N LEU A 33 -29.55 3.96 -3.79
CA LEU A 33 -29.32 3.75 -5.23
C LEU A 33 -30.09 2.55 -5.79
N ASP A 34 -30.91 2.79 -6.81
CA ASP A 34 -31.61 1.73 -7.55
C ASP A 34 -30.63 0.85 -8.35
N ILE A 35 -30.72 -0.47 -8.17
CA ILE A 35 -29.83 -1.49 -8.77
C ILE A 35 -29.72 -1.38 -10.30
N SER A 36 -30.82 -1.07 -11.00
CA SER A 36 -30.84 -1.00 -12.47
C SER A 36 -30.08 0.20 -13.04
N LYS A 37 -30.07 1.34 -12.35
CA LYS A 37 -29.32 2.55 -12.77
C LYS A 37 -27.92 2.60 -12.17
N SER A 38 -27.77 2.06 -10.95
CA SER A 38 -26.52 2.00 -10.19
C SER A 38 -25.41 1.27 -10.94
N LYS A 39 -25.72 0.14 -11.60
CA LYS A 39 -24.72 -0.63 -12.37
C LYS A 39 -24.07 0.18 -13.50
N LYS A 40 -24.86 0.98 -14.24
CA LYS A 40 -24.34 1.80 -15.35
C LYS A 40 -23.49 2.95 -14.84
N ILE A 41 -23.96 3.63 -13.78
CA ILE A 41 -23.24 4.75 -13.17
C ILE A 41 -21.95 4.25 -12.52
N GLY A 42 -22.01 3.18 -11.73
CA GLY A 42 -20.85 2.58 -11.08
C GLY A 42 -19.81 2.06 -12.08
N CYS A 43 -20.24 1.39 -13.15
CA CYS A 43 -19.32 0.93 -14.21
C CYS A 43 -18.63 2.12 -14.90
N CYS A 44 -19.38 3.17 -15.23
CA CYS A 44 -18.81 4.40 -15.78
C CYS A 44 -17.76 5.02 -14.84
N SER A 45 -18.06 5.09 -13.54
CA SER A 45 -17.13 5.60 -12.52
C SER A 45 -15.86 4.77 -12.41
N ILE A 46 -15.95 3.44 -12.42
CA ILE A 46 -14.79 2.54 -12.37
C ILE A 46 -13.91 2.72 -13.61
N VAL A 47 -14.51 2.72 -14.80
CA VAL A 47 -13.77 2.91 -16.06
C VAL A 47 -13.09 4.27 -16.09
N PHE A 48 -13.79 5.32 -15.65
CA PHE A 48 -13.22 6.66 -15.54
C PHE A 48 -12.03 6.73 -14.57
N TYR A 49 -12.13 6.09 -13.41
CA TYR A 49 -11.05 6.04 -12.42
C TYR A 49 -9.83 5.29 -12.96
N LEU A 50 -10.03 4.15 -13.61
CA LEU A 50 -8.94 3.39 -14.21
C LEU A 50 -8.25 4.17 -15.33
N ALA A 51 -9.01 4.77 -16.24
CA ALA A 51 -8.47 5.55 -17.34
C ALA A 51 -7.66 6.76 -16.84
N SER A 52 -8.22 7.53 -15.88
CA SER A 52 -7.52 8.69 -15.31
C SER A 52 -6.25 8.29 -14.54
N THR A 53 -6.26 7.15 -13.84
CA THR A 53 -5.07 6.64 -13.14
C THR A 53 -3.95 6.29 -14.11
N VAL A 54 -4.26 5.65 -15.25
CA VAL A 54 -3.26 5.34 -16.29
C VAL A 54 -2.65 6.62 -16.85
N VAL A 55 -3.47 7.63 -17.17
CA VAL A 55 -2.98 8.93 -17.66
C VAL A 55 -2.11 9.61 -16.61
N ALA A 56 -2.53 9.65 -15.35
CA ALA A 56 -1.77 10.26 -14.26
C ALA A 56 -0.42 9.57 -14.02
N ILE A 57 -0.39 8.22 -14.04
CA ILE A 57 0.86 7.45 -13.91
C ILE A 57 1.81 7.78 -15.05
N GLN A 58 1.33 7.89 -16.30
CA GLN A 58 2.20 8.23 -17.43
C GLN A 58 2.79 9.63 -17.30
N VAL A 59 1.97 10.61 -16.93
CA VAL A 59 2.46 11.99 -16.69
C VAL A 59 3.47 12.01 -15.55
N GLY A 60 3.18 11.31 -14.44
CA GLY A 60 4.09 11.23 -13.29
C GLY A 60 5.41 10.54 -13.63
N LEU A 61 5.37 9.48 -14.44
CA LEU A 61 6.55 8.75 -14.88
C LEU A 61 7.44 9.60 -15.80
N ILE A 62 6.84 10.32 -16.74
CA ILE A 62 7.57 11.25 -17.63
C ILE A 62 8.20 12.38 -16.80
N LEU A 63 7.45 12.95 -15.85
CA LEU A 63 7.92 14.04 -15.01
C LEU A 63 9.09 13.62 -14.12
N VAL A 64 8.98 12.49 -13.42
CA VAL A 64 10.06 11.99 -12.56
C VAL A 64 11.29 11.58 -13.37
N ALA A 65 11.09 11.00 -14.55
CA ALA A 65 12.19 10.64 -15.44
C ALA A 65 12.91 11.87 -16.02
N THR A 66 12.20 12.99 -16.19
CA THR A 66 12.80 14.23 -16.71
C THR A 66 13.49 15.05 -15.62
N ILE A 67 12.88 15.17 -14.44
CA ILE A 67 13.44 15.96 -13.34
C ILE A 67 14.52 15.17 -12.59
N GLN A 68 14.45 13.83 -12.58
CA GLN A 68 15.31 12.94 -11.80
C GLN A 68 15.58 13.49 -10.38
N PRO A 69 14.53 13.66 -9.56
CA PRO A 69 14.71 14.14 -8.19
C PRO A 69 15.55 13.11 -7.42
N GLY A 70 16.75 13.50 -6.99
CA GLY A 70 17.67 12.63 -6.26
C GLY A 70 19.13 12.80 -6.66
N ASN A 71 19.41 13.20 -7.91
CA ASN A 71 20.78 13.41 -8.40
C ASN A 71 21.48 14.68 -7.86
N PHE A 72 20.76 15.51 -7.09
CA PHE A 72 21.28 16.76 -6.51
C PHE A 72 21.77 16.62 -5.07
N VAL A 73 21.69 15.42 -4.48
CA VAL A 73 22.31 15.13 -3.19
C VAL A 73 23.74 14.68 -3.49
N PRO A 74 24.78 15.42 -3.06
CA PRO A 74 26.14 14.91 -3.14
C PRO A 74 26.20 13.61 -2.32
N ASP A 75 26.71 12.54 -2.92
CA ASP A 75 27.06 11.31 -2.22
C ASP A 75 28.13 11.65 -1.17
N ASP A 76 27.70 11.99 0.04
CA ASP A 76 28.59 11.98 1.20
C ASP A 76 28.79 10.50 1.55
N ASP A 77 29.81 9.91 0.92
CA ASP A 77 30.29 8.56 1.12
C ASP A 77 30.37 8.23 2.62
N ASN A 78 29.70 7.14 3.02
CA ASN A 78 29.72 6.52 4.37
C ASN A 78 28.60 6.88 5.36
N SER A 79 27.38 7.16 4.90
CA SER A 79 26.26 6.58 5.65
C SER A 79 25.97 5.21 5.03
N THR A 80 26.39 4.15 5.72
CA THR A 80 25.84 2.81 5.51
C THR A 80 24.33 2.95 5.42
N ILE A 81 23.78 2.94 4.20
CA ILE A 81 22.36 2.75 3.97
C ILE A 81 22.09 1.46 4.73
N PRO A 82 21.33 1.47 5.84
CA PRO A 82 21.00 0.23 6.50
C PRO A 82 20.31 -0.57 5.41
N GLU A 83 20.97 -1.63 4.96
CA GLU A 83 20.39 -2.61 4.06
C GLU A 83 19.10 -3.00 4.77
N HIS A 84 17.98 -2.46 4.28
CA HIS A 84 16.68 -2.79 4.82
C HIS A 84 16.49 -4.25 4.40
N VAL A 85 17.01 -5.16 5.23
CA VAL A 85 16.69 -6.59 5.25
C VAL A 85 15.25 -6.68 5.74
N GLY A 86 14.34 -6.07 4.98
CA GLY A 86 12.93 -6.37 5.04
C GLY A 86 12.76 -7.82 4.59
N PRO A 87 11.74 -8.52 5.10
CA PRO A 87 11.39 -9.85 4.59
C PRO A 87 11.32 -9.77 3.06
N LYS A 88 12.00 -10.70 2.36
CA LYS A 88 11.98 -10.79 0.89
C LYS A 88 10.57 -11.17 0.42
N ILE A 89 9.67 -10.19 0.40
CA ILE A 89 8.28 -10.34 0.01
C ILE A 89 8.21 -10.58 -1.50
N THR A 90 7.54 -11.66 -1.91
CA THR A 90 7.28 -11.89 -3.33
C THR A 90 6.11 -11.03 -3.77
N ILE A 91 6.13 -10.56 -5.03
CA ILE A 91 5.01 -9.82 -5.63
C ILE A 91 3.72 -10.64 -5.55
N SER A 92 3.82 -11.97 -5.71
CA SER A 92 2.71 -12.89 -5.52
C SER A 92 2.12 -12.83 -4.12
N ASP A 93 2.96 -12.80 -3.08
CA ASP A 93 2.48 -12.75 -1.69
C ASP A 93 1.76 -11.43 -1.40
N THR A 94 2.24 -10.32 -1.98
CA THR A 94 1.61 -9.00 -1.83
C THR A 94 0.26 -8.94 -2.55
N PHE A 95 0.17 -9.52 -3.76
CA PHE A 95 -1.09 -9.62 -4.48
C PHE A 95 -2.09 -10.53 -3.75
N LEU A 96 -1.64 -11.69 -3.25
CA LEU A 96 -2.47 -12.59 -2.45
C LEU A 96 -2.94 -11.91 -1.15
N ASP A 97 -2.09 -11.12 -0.51
CA ASP A 97 -2.46 -10.31 0.66
C ASP A 97 -3.52 -9.25 0.31
N LEU A 98 -3.44 -8.59 -0.85
CA LEU A 98 -4.46 -7.65 -1.30
C LEU A 98 -5.83 -8.34 -1.40
N PHE A 99 -5.89 -9.50 -2.04
CA PHE A 99 -7.14 -10.28 -2.18
C PHE A 99 -7.65 -10.77 -0.83
N ARG A 100 -6.77 -11.23 0.06
CA ARG A 100 -7.14 -11.65 1.43
C ARG A 100 -7.70 -10.48 2.25
N ASN A 101 -7.24 -9.26 2.03
CA ASN A 101 -7.77 -8.07 2.69
C ASN A 101 -9.12 -7.60 2.11
N PHE A 102 -9.46 -7.96 0.87
CA PHE A 102 -10.78 -7.66 0.29
C PHE A 102 -11.90 -8.50 0.91
N PHE A 103 -11.58 -9.74 1.30
CA PHE A 103 -12.49 -10.64 2.01
C PHE A 103 -11.89 -11.03 3.37
N PRO A 104 -11.90 -10.11 4.35
CA PRO A 104 -11.34 -10.40 5.65
C PRO A 104 -12.17 -11.50 6.34
N PRO A 105 -11.53 -12.39 7.12
CA PRO A 105 -12.25 -13.41 7.88
C PRO A 105 -13.17 -12.80 8.94
N ASN A 106 -12.84 -11.61 9.43
CA ASN A 106 -13.57 -10.87 10.47
C ASN A 106 -13.69 -9.39 10.08
N TRP A 107 -14.91 -8.89 9.88
CA TRP A 107 -15.15 -7.49 9.50
C TRP A 107 -14.72 -6.48 10.56
N LEU A 108 -14.95 -6.77 11.84
CA LEU A 108 -14.55 -5.90 12.95
C LEU A 108 -13.03 -5.84 13.14
N GLN A 109 -12.33 -6.95 12.91
CA GLN A 109 -10.88 -6.99 13.04
C GLN A 109 -10.21 -6.25 11.88
N ALA A 110 -10.78 -6.35 10.67
CA ALA A 110 -10.24 -5.72 9.47
C ALA A 110 -10.23 -4.19 9.53
N THR A 111 -11.14 -3.57 10.29
CA THR A 111 -11.13 -2.12 10.50
C THR A 111 -9.99 -1.66 11.40
N MET A 112 -9.44 -2.55 12.24
CA MET A 112 -8.37 -2.26 13.20
C MET A 112 -7.00 -2.78 12.76
N PHE A 113 -6.97 -3.87 11.99
CA PHE A 113 -5.74 -4.59 11.64
C PHE A 113 -5.76 -5.06 10.18
N LEU A 114 -4.62 -4.92 9.50
CA LEU A 114 -4.42 -5.38 8.12
C LEU A 114 -3.70 -6.74 8.10
N TYR A 115 -4.12 -7.63 7.20
CA TYR A 115 -3.41 -8.90 6.98
C TYR A 115 -2.11 -8.65 6.19
N LYS A 116 -0.98 -9.14 6.73
CA LYS A 116 0.31 -9.17 6.04
C LYS A 116 0.99 -10.52 6.23
N THR A 117 1.39 -11.14 5.13
CA THR A 117 2.15 -12.39 5.13
C THR A 117 3.57 -12.10 5.60
N LYS A 118 3.98 -12.73 6.71
CA LYS A 118 5.37 -12.77 7.14
C LYS A 118 5.98 -14.08 6.63
N LEU A 119 6.98 -13.96 5.77
CA LEU A 119 7.75 -15.12 5.31
C LEU A 119 8.70 -15.55 6.42
N HIS A 120 8.39 -16.67 7.08
CA HIS A 120 9.31 -17.32 7.99
C HIS A 120 10.24 -18.21 7.17
N HIS A 121 11.49 -17.78 6.96
CA HIS A 121 12.51 -18.67 6.40
C HIS A 121 12.80 -19.75 7.46
N PRO A 122 12.65 -21.06 7.15
CA PRO A 122 13.02 -22.11 8.09
C PRO A 122 14.53 -22.02 8.39
N PRO A 123 14.96 -21.97 9.67
CA PRO A 123 16.37 -21.93 10.01
C PRO A 123 17.02 -23.24 9.56
N GLY A 124 17.84 -23.20 8.51
CA GLY A 124 18.73 -24.32 8.18
C GLY A 124 18.86 -24.74 6.72
N LYS A 125 18.33 -24.01 5.71
CA LYS A 125 18.60 -24.35 4.30
C LYS A 125 18.72 -23.13 3.38
N THR A 126 19.85 -22.41 3.45
CA THR A 126 20.58 -21.85 2.29
C THR A 126 21.85 -21.12 2.75
N GLU A 127 22.89 -21.88 3.07
CA GLU A 127 24.23 -21.59 2.52
C GLU A 127 24.61 -22.86 1.75
N ILE A 128 24.21 -22.91 0.47
CA ILE A 128 24.86 -23.85 -0.45
C ILE A 128 26.17 -23.14 -0.79
N PRO A 129 27.33 -23.60 -0.31
CA PRO A 129 28.58 -22.96 -0.67
C PRO A 129 28.71 -23.05 -2.19
N SER A 130 28.87 -21.90 -2.82
CA SER A 130 29.34 -21.76 -4.18
C SER A 130 30.60 -22.59 -4.31
N ARG A 131 30.48 -23.82 -4.82
CA ARG A 131 31.61 -24.69 -5.14
C ARG A 131 32.42 -23.95 -6.18
N ASN A 132 33.47 -23.29 -5.72
CA ASN A 132 34.48 -22.66 -6.54
C ASN A 132 35.14 -23.78 -7.36
N MET A 133 34.68 -23.96 -8.59
CA MET A 133 35.40 -24.73 -9.59
C MET A 133 36.60 -23.89 -9.99
N ALA A 134 37.72 -24.14 -9.33
CA ALA A 134 39.05 -23.77 -9.80
C ALA A 134 40.02 -24.86 -9.32
N PHE A 135 40.28 -25.79 -10.24
CA PHE A 135 41.31 -26.85 -10.25
C PHE A 135 41.28 -27.90 -9.13
#